data_AF-A0A943RN54-F1
#
_entry.id   AF-A0A943RN54-F1
#
_cell.length_a   1.000
_cell.length_b   1.000
_cell.length_c   1.000
_cell.angle_alpha   90.00
_cell.angle_beta   90.00
_cell.angle_gamma   90.00
#
_symmetry.space_group_name_H-M   'P 1'
#
loop_
_entity.id
_entity.type
_entity.pdbx_description
1 polymer ?
#
loop_
_entity_poly.entity_id
_entity_poly.type
_entity_poly.pdbx_seq_one_letter_code
_entity_poly.pdbx_strand_id
1 'polypeptide(L)'
;EVKVLFSEVGSTFLLNYCSSNGPYEITFKDNDGHNLVSIDTDLKYRGFGHNILDTKVIILALAANKLTTEFPNNLDTLNTKLGFSLKEKKITIANGVISGAKHQVKLSDIRRVQCVAGGALNNLFVFTKEKGGFFDRADIVVPVNELTVPILEAAMRRNTGHGIDFSRGNGFDQPNSNFIIIRYLDSSFFETAPGVFKEDWQKDAYEFVKSFGYDLQTMLGE
;
A
#
# COMPACT_ATOMS: atom_id res chain seq x y z
N GLU A 1 -6.59 -17.86 -21.48
CA GLU A 1 -7.33 -16.98 -20.56
C GLU A 1 -6.97 -17.39 -19.13
N VAL A 2 -6.66 -16.43 -18.26
CA VAL A 2 -6.35 -16.68 -16.84
C VAL A 2 -7.48 -16.09 -16.01
N LYS A 3 -8.06 -16.88 -15.11
CA LYS A 3 -9.12 -16.43 -14.21
C LYS A 3 -8.60 -16.46 -12.77
N VAL A 4 -8.71 -15.32 -12.08
CA VAL A 4 -8.32 -15.18 -10.68
C VAL A 4 -9.50 -14.61 -9.91
N LEU A 5 -9.95 -15.30 -8.86
CA LEU A 5 -10.96 -14.77 -7.94
C LEU A 5 -10.25 -14.04 -6.80
N PHE A 6 -10.53 -12.75 -6.62
CA PHE A 6 -9.92 -11.97 -5.53
C PHE A 6 -10.23 -12.53 -4.13
N SER A 7 -11.31 -13.29 -3.97
CA SER A 7 -11.60 -14.03 -2.73
C SER A 7 -10.54 -15.08 -2.38
N GLU A 8 -9.86 -15.65 -3.39
CA GLU A 8 -8.82 -16.67 -3.23
C GLU A 8 -7.43 -16.03 -3.09
N VAL A 9 -7.26 -14.78 -3.54
CA VAL A 9 -6.00 -14.04 -3.43
C VAL A 9 -5.82 -13.56 -1.99
N GLY A 10 -4.75 -14.01 -1.35
CA GLY A 10 -4.33 -13.54 -0.04
C GLY A 10 -3.26 -12.45 -0.07
N SER A 11 -2.50 -12.33 -1.17
CA SER A 11 -1.50 -11.28 -1.37
C SER A 11 -0.95 -11.30 -2.80
N THR A 12 -0.30 -10.21 -3.22
CA THR A 12 0.45 -10.14 -4.47
C THR A 12 1.96 -10.07 -4.22
N PHE A 13 2.74 -10.46 -5.23
CA PHE A 13 4.16 -10.14 -5.35
C PHE A 13 4.38 -9.49 -6.71
N LEU A 14 4.95 -8.27 -6.69
CA LEU A 14 5.08 -7.42 -7.86
C LEU A 14 6.56 -7.34 -8.26
N LEU A 15 6.95 -8.12 -9.26
CA LEU A 15 8.32 -8.11 -9.76
C LEU A 15 8.54 -6.88 -10.65
N ASN A 16 9.69 -6.22 -10.50
CA ASN A 16 10.11 -5.02 -11.24
C ASN A 16 9.25 -3.76 -11.04
N TYR A 17 8.08 -3.86 -10.39
CA TYR A 17 7.14 -2.75 -10.28
C TYR A 17 7.71 -1.53 -9.56
N CYS A 18 8.66 -1.70 -8.64
CA CYS A 18 9.30 -0.57 -7.97
C CYS A 18 10.68 -0.21 -8.53
N SER A 19 11.19 -0.97 -9.50
CA SER A 19 12.59 -0.89 -9.97
C SER A 19 12.73 -0.78 -11.49
N SER A 20 11.63 -0.69 -12.24
CA SER A 20 11.59 -0.58 -13.70
C SER A 20 10.46 0.34 -14.17
N ASN A 21 10.56 0.83 -15.40
CA ASN A 21 9.50 1.56 -16.14
C ASN A 21 8.97 0.77 -17.36
N GLY A 22 9.14 -0.55 -17.35
CA GLY A 22 8.64 -1.48 -18.37
C GLY A 22 8.18 -2.79 -17.73
N PRO A 23 8.08 -3.91 -18.49
CA PRO A 23 7.20 -5.04 -18.19
C PRO A 23 7.27 -5.48 -16.72
N TYR A 24 6.10 -5.52 -16.11
CA TYR A 24 5.91 -5.91 -14.72
C TYR A 24 5.21 -7.26 -14.65
N GLU A 25 5.53 -8.04 -13.62
CA GLU A 25 4.83 -9.29 -13.34
C GLU A 25 4.07 -9.17 -12.02
N ILE A 26 2.79 -9.55 -12.04
CA ILE A 26 2.01 -9.78 -10.82
C ILE A 26 1.92 -11.28 -10.58
N THR A 27 2.57 -11.74 -9.51
CA THR A 27 2.33 -13.08 -8.96
C THR A 27 1.24 -13.00 -7.91
N PHE A 28 0.08 -13.59 -8.17
CA PHE A 28 -0.99 -13.75 -7.18
C PHE A 28 -0.69 -14.93 -6.27
N LYS A 29 -0.91 -14.76 -4.98
CA LYS A 29 -0.69 -15.80 -3.97
C LYS A 29 -1.95 -16.06 -3.18
N ASP A 30 -2.14 -17.31 -2.79
CA ASP A 30 -3.29 -17.75 -2.00
C ASP A 30 -3.22 -17.27 -0.54
N ASN A 31 -4.15 -17.75 0.28
CA ASN A 31 -4.20 -17.42 1.70
C ASN A 31 -3.06 -18.01 2.54
N ASP A 32 -2.31 -18.98 2.02
CA ASP A 32 -1.16 -19.61 2.65
C ASP A 32 0.20 -19.16 2.07
N GLY A 33 0.16 -18.36 0.99
CA GLY A 33 1.33 -17.76 0.37
C GLY A 33 1.90 -18.55 -0.80
N HIS A 34 1.19 -19.58 -1.27
CA HIS A 34 1.55 -20.30 -2.49
C HIS A 34 1.14 -19.52 -3.72
N ASN A 35 1.93 -19.64 -4.78
CA ASN A 35 1.63 -18.98 -6.05
C ASN A 35 0.38 -19.62 -6.68
N LEU A 36 -0.61 -18.79 -7.02
CA LEU A 36 -1.79 -19.17 -7.79
C LEU A 36 -1.48 -19.07 -9.28
N VAL A 37 -1.06 -17.88 -9.72
CA VAL A 37 -0.70 -17.58 -11.11
C VAL A 37 0.14 -16.31 -11.18
N SER A 38 0.96 -16.22 -12.22
CA SER A 38 1.69 -15.00 -12.58
C SER A 38 1.18 -14.47 -13.91
N ILE A 39 0.99 -13.15 -13.99
CA ILE A 39 0.61 -12.47 -15.23
C ILE A 39 1.59 -11.34 -15.51
N ASP A 40 1.94 -11.19 -16.79
CA ASP A 40 2.63 -10.00 -17.25
C ASP A 40 1.63 -8.85 -17.42
N THR A 41 2.05 -7.68 -16.99
CA THR A 41 1.34 -6.42 -17.14
C THR A 41 2.25 -5.43 -17.85
N ASP A 42 1.65 -4.43 -18.50
CA ASP A 42 2.42 -3.38 -19.17
C ASP A 42 3.14 -3.87 -20.46
N LEU A 43 2.59 -4.90 -21.12
CA LEU A 43 3.13 -5.40 -22.40
C LEU A 43 3.14 -4.38 -23.57
N LYS A 44 2.50 -3.21 -23.44
CA LYS A 44 2.42 -2.17 -24.48
C LYS A 44 2.96 -0.83 -23.98
N TYR A 45 3.94 -0.28 -24.68
CA TYR A 45 4.48 1.06 -24.42
C TYR A 45 3.42 2.16 -24.59
N ARG A 46 3.24 3.03 -23.59
CA ARG A 46 2.21 4.09 -23.59
C ARG A 46 2.75 5.52 -23.73
N GLY A 47 4.03 5.73 -24.02
CA GLY A 47 4.58 7.06 -24.34
C GLY A 47 4.77 8.04 -23.18
N PHE A 48 4.06 7.90 -22.06
CA PHE A 48 4.14 8.80 -20.89
C PHE A 48 5.23 8.45 -19.86
N GLY A 49 6.22 7.62 -20.23
CA GLY A 49 7.41 7.33 -19.42
C GLY A 49 7.22 6.35 -18.25
N HIS A 50 5.99 6.10 -17.79
CA HIS A 50 5.70 5.17 -16.68
C HIS A 50 4.56 4.22 -17.05
N ASN A 51 4.89 2.97 -17.39
CA ASN A 51 3.89 2.01 -17.83
C ASN A 51 3.17 1.33 -16.65
N ILE A 52 2.70 2.10 -15.68
CA ILE A 52 2.19 1.56 -14.41
C ILE A 52 0.70 1.29 -14.42
N LEU A 53 -0.02 1.75 -15.44
CA LEU A 53 -1.48 1.79 -15.50
C LEU A 53 -2.11 0.40 -15.37
N ASP A 54 -1.66 -0.57 -16.18
CA ASP A 54 -2.26 -1.91 -16.18
C ASP A 54 -2.07 -2.63 -14.84
N THR A 55 -0.86 -2.55 -14.28
CA THR A 55 -0.59 -3.11 -12.95
C THR A 55 -1.38 -2.38 -11.86
N LYS A 56 -1.42 -1.04 -11.92
CA LYS A 56 -2.11 -0.20 -10.93
C LYS A 56 -3.61 -0.51 -10.90
N VAL A 57 -4.27 -0.62 -12.06
CA VAL A 57 -5.68 -1.01 -12.16
C VAL A 57 -5.94 -2.30 -11.41
N ILE A 58 -5.12 -3.32 -11.63
CA ILE A 58 -5.33 -4.66 -11.06
C ILE A 58 -5.14 -4.64 -9.54
N ILE A 59 -4.09 -4.00 -9.04
CA ILE A 59 -3.82 -3.97 -7.59
C ILE A 59 -4.80 -3.05 -6.86
N LEU A 60 -5.28 -1.96 -7.46
CA LEU A 60 -6.32 -1.11 -6.88
C LEU A 60 -7.67 -1.83 -6.84
N ALA A 61 -8.01 -2.62 -7.86
CA ALA A 61 -9.22 -3.44 -7.85
C ALA A 61 -9.16 -4.51 -6.74
N LEU A 62 -8.00 -5.12 -6.53
CA LEU A 62 -7.78 -6.04 -5.41
C LEU A 62 -7.89 -5.30 -4.06
N ALA A 63 -7.28 -4.13 -3.92
CA ALA A 63 -7.38 -3.31 -2.73
C ALA A 63 -8.83 -2.94 -2.42
N ALA A 64 -9.60 -2.44 -3.40
CA ALA A 64 -11.01 -2.12 -3.24
C ALA A 64 -11.83 -3.35 -2.77
N ASN A 65 -11.53 -4.54 -3.30
CA ASN A 65 -12.18 -5.78 -2.85
C ASN A 65 -11.87 -6.12 -1.38
N LYS A 66 -10.63 -5.92 -0.92
CA LYS A 66 -10.18 -6.30 0.43
C LYS A 66 -10.46 -5.24 1.49
N LEU A 67 -10.39 -3.96 1.13
CA LEU A 67 -10.66 -2.82 2.00
C LEU A 67 -12.17 -2.59 2.16
N THR A 68 -12.97 -3.07 1.20
CA THR A 68 -14.43 -2.90 1.10
C THR A 68 -14.84 -1.46 0.82
N THR A 69 -16.11 -1.25 0.48
CA THR A 69 -16.69 0.08 0.25
C THR A 69 -16.76 0.95 1.51
N GLU A 70 -16.60 0.37 2.70
CA GLU A 70 -16.62 1.10 3.97
C GLU A 70 -15.26 1.72 4.33
N PHE A 71 -14.19 1.41 3.58
CA PHE A 71 -12.89 2.04 3.80
C PHE A 71 -12.95 3.54 3.43
N PRO A 72 -12.35 4.44 4.23
CA PRO A 72 -11.48 4.18 5.37
C PRO A 72 -12.20 4.21 6.73
N ASN A 73 -13.54 4.28 6.74
CA ASN A 73 -14.34 4.39 7.96
C ASN A 73 -14.37 3.10 8.80
N ASN A 74 -14.02 1.96 8.19
CA ASN A 74 -13.99 0.66 8.85
C ASN A 74 -12.61 0.27 9.40
N LEU A 75 -11.59 1.15 9.43
CA LEU A 75 -10.21 0.81 9.84
C LEU A 75 -10.11 -0.04 11.11
N ASP A 76 -10.88 0.28 12.15
CA ASP A 76 -10.83 -0.41 13.44
C ASP A 76 -11.62 -1.74 13.47
N THR A 77 -12.39 -2.03 12.42
CA THR A 77 -13.17 -3.26 12.24
C THR A 77 -12.73 -4.09 11.04
N LEU A 78 -11.82 -3.55 10.21
CA LEU A 78 -11.28 -4.21 9.04
C LEU A 78 -10.63 -5.53 9.45
N ASN A 79 -11.05 -6.60 8.77
CA ASN A 79 -10.57 -7.95 9.02
C ASN A 79 -10.12 -8.57 7.71
N THR A 80 -8.81 -8.53 7.44
CA THR A 80 -8.26 -9.07 6.21
C THR A 80 -6.79 -9.41 6.36
N LYS A 81 -6.28 -10.17 5.41
CA LYS A 81 -4.86 -10.45 5.28
C LYS A 81 -4.17 -9.29 4.56
N LEU A 82 -3.02 -8.89 5.07
CA LEU A 82 -2.21 -7.79 4.53
C LEU A 82 -1.02 -8.26 3.70
N GLY A 83 -0.58 -9.50 3.87
CA GLY A 83 0.50 -10.05 3.05
C GLY A 83 1.39 -11.03 3.80
N PHE A 84 2.61 -11.19 3.29
CA PHE A 84 3.64 -11.97 3.94
C PHE A 84 4.99 -11.25 3.96
N SER A 85 5.79 -11.56 4.99
CA SER A 85 7.22 -11.27 4.98
C SER A 85 8.00 -12.45 5.56
N LEU A 86 9.31 -12.52 5.27
CA LEU A 86 10.16 -13.58 5.81
C LEU A 86 10.16 -13.60 7.36
N LYS A 87 10.12 -12.41 7.97
CA LYS A 87 10.21 -12.21 9.42
C LYS A 87 8.86 -12.42 10.13
N GLU A 88 7.80 -11.83 9.60
CA GLU A 88 6.46 -11.86 10.22
C GLU A 88 5.59 -13.01 9.71
N LYS A 89 6.04 -13.77 8.71
CA LYS A 89 5.22 -14.79 8.04
C LYS A 89 3.93 -14.15 7.54
N LYS A 90 2.76 -14.66 7.93
CA LYS A 90 1.45 -14.12 7.57
C LYS A 90 1.17 -12.86 8.38
N ILE A 91 0.81 -11.79 7.69
CA ILE A 91 0.46 -10.49 8.29
C ILE A 91 -1.04 -10.25 8.06
N THR A 92 -1.76 -9.91 9.11
CA THR A 92 -3.21 -9.68 9.10
C THR A 92 -3.55 -8.38 9.82
N ILE A 93 -4.72 -7.81 9.51
CA ILE A 93 -5.38 -6.81 10.34
C ILE A 93 -6.70 -7.39 10.85
N ALA A 94 -6.98 -7.20 12.13
CA ALA A 94 -8.29 -7.46 12.73
C ALA A 94 -8.48 -6.57 13.95
N ASN A 95 -9.68 -6.01 14.13
CA ASN A 95 -10.04 -5.17 15.28
C ASN A 95 -9.03 -4.02 15.53
N GLY A 96 -8.57 -3.38 14.45
CA GLY A 96 -7.59 -2.30 14.51
C GLY A 96 -6.19 -2.74 14.95
N VAL A 97 -5.85 -4.03 14.87
CA VAL A 97 -4.51 -4.57 15.20
C VAL A 97 -3.88 -5.20 13.97
N ILE A 98 -2.69 -4.73 13.61
CA ILE A 98 -1.82 -5.40 12.64
C ILE A 98 -1.02 -6.46 13.40
N SER A 99 -1.11 -7.72 12.99
CA SER A 99 -0.42 -8.85 13.61
C SER A 99 0.41 -9.62 12.59
N GLY A 100 1.64 -9.93 12.97
CA GLY A 100 2.51 -10.92 12.34
C GLY A 100 2.83 -12.05 13.32
N ALA A 101 3.67 -12.99 12.90
CA ALA A 101 4.08 -14.11 13.73
C ALA A 101 4.92 -13.71 14.96
N LYS A 102 5.60 -12.55 14.92
CA LYS A 102 6.48 -12.11 16.01
C LYS A 102 5.99 -10.85 16.71
N HIS A 103 5.36 -9.95 15.97
CA HIS A 103 4.98 -8.64 16.48
C HIS A 103 3.52 -8.33 16.19
N GLN A 104 2.95 -7.45 17.01
CA GLN A 104 1.62 -6.87 16.79
C GLN A 104 1.64 -5.40 17.16
N VAL A 105 0.87 -4.58 16.45
CA VAL A 105 0.74 -3.15 16.69
C VAL A 105 -0.72 -2.75 16.50
N LYS A 106 -1.28 -2.02 17.48
CA LYS A 106 -2.58 -1.37 17.35
C LYS A 106 -2.45 -0.17 16.43
N LEU A 107 -3.39 0.00 15.49
CA LEU A 107 -3.43 1.16 14.62
C LEU A 107 -3.43 2.46 15.41
N SER A 108 -4.21 2.55 16.50
CA SER A 108 -4.29 3.73 17.38
C SER A 108 -2.97 4.14 18.03
N ASP A 109 -2.01 3.22 18.14
CA ASP A 109 -0.75 3.43 18.83
C ASP A 109 0.36 3.83 17.86
N ILE A 110 0.12 3.73 16.54
CA ILE A 110 1.09 4.13 15.52
C ILE A 110 1.33 5.63 15.60
N ARG A 111 2.61 6.02 15.64
CA ARG A 111 3.05 7.42 15.68
C ARG A 111 4.01 7.79 14.55
N ARG A 112 4.67 6.81 13.94
CA ARG A 112 5.48 7.02 12.73
C ARG A 112 5.40 5.80 11.84
N VAL A 113 5.41 6.03 10.53
CA VAL A 113 5.66 5.00 9.53
C VAL A 113 6.68 5.53 8.56
N GLN A 114 7.74 4.77 8.31
CA GLN A 114 8.77 5.12 7.33
C GLN A 114 8.74 4.14 6.17
N CYS A 115 8.64 4.68 4.95
CA CYS A 115 8.82 3.89 3.75
C CYS A 115 10.31 3.70 3.48
N VAL A 116 10.76 2.44 3.50
CA VAL A 116 12.13 2.05 3.16
C VAL A 116 12.07 1.29 1.85
N ALA A 117 12.31 2.01 0.76
CA ALA A 117 12.19 1.50 -0.59
C ALA A 117 13.56 1.32 -1.25
N GLY A 118 14.20 0.17 -1.00
CA GLY A 118 15.57 -0.13 -1.44
C GLY A 118 15.66 -0.86 -2.79
N GLY A 119 14.55 -1.02 -3.53
CA GLY A 119 14.52 -1.69 -4.83
C GLY A 119 13.52 -2.85 -4.88
N ALA A 120 14.02 -4.09 -4.96
CA ALA A 120 13.18 -5.27 -5.20
C ALA A 120 12.19 -5.61 -4.07
N LEU A 121 12.54 -5.28 -2.83
CA LEU A 121 11.66 -5.45 -1.66
C LEU A 121 11.58 -4.12 -0.91
N ASN A 122 10.38 -3.56 -0.86
CA ASN A 122 10.10 -2.30 -0.20
C ASN A 122 9.24 -2.58 1.04
N ASN A 123 9.55 -1.91 2.15
CA ASN A 123 8.91 -2.18 3.43
C ASN A 123 8.48 -0.89 4.12
N LEU A 124 7.40 -0.99 4.89
CA LEU A 124 6.93 0.04 5.80
C LEU A 124 7.37 -0.33 7.22
N PHE A 125 8.17 0.54 7.81
CA PHE A 125 8.67 0.42 9.17
C PHE A 125 7.70 1.18 10.09
N VAL A 126 6.99 0.46 10.95
CA VAL A 126 5.94 1.02 11.80
C VAL A 126 6.46 1.20 13.22
N PHE A 127 6.23 2.38 13.81
CA PHE A 127 6.69 2.75 15.14
C PHE A 127 5.53 3.32 15.96
N THR A 128 5.47 2.92 17.22
CA THR A 128 4.52 3.42 18.23
C THR A 128 5.06 4.61 19.02
N LYS A 129 6.36 4.88 18.90
CA LYS A 129 7.03 6.03 19.53
C LYS A 129 7.05 7.23 18.59
N GLU A 130 6.70 8.40 19.12
CA GLU A 130 6.70 9.67 18.37
C GLU A 130 8.07 10.10 17.88
N LYS A 131 9.14 9.81 18.63
CA LYS A 131 10.51 10.18 18.28
C LYS A 131 11.40 8.96 18.21
N GLY A 132 12.28 8.94 17.20
CA GLY A 132 13.35 7.96 17.08
C GLY A 132 14.61 8.36 17.85
N GLY A 133 15.53 7.42 18.00
CA GLY A 133 16.88 7.63 18.54
C GLY A 133 17.92 6.80 17.78
N PHE A 134 19.16 6.79 18.25
CA PHE A 134 20.29 6.12 17.57
C PHE A 134 20.10 4.60 17.37
N PHE A 135 19.21 3.97 18.15
CA PHE A 135 18.86 2.55 18.04
C PHE A 135 17.37 2.34 17.76
N ASP A 136 16.74 3.27 17.04
CA ASP A 136 15.32 3.17 16.71
C ASP A 136 15.03 1.90 15.91
N ARG A 137 14.09 1.10 16.40
CA ARG A 137 13.66 -0.16 15.77
C ARG A 137 12.16 -0.10 15.60
N ALA A 138 11.70 -0.48 14.41
CA ALA A 138 10.28 -0.60 14.13
C ALA A 138 9.66 -1.68 15.03
N ASP A 139 8.50 -1.38 15.58
CA ASP A 139 7.69 -2.31 16.36
C ASP A 139 7.16 -3.44 15.46
N ILE A 140 6.85 -3.14 14.20
CA ILE A 140 6.59 -4.13 13.15
C ILE A 140 7.09 -3.61 11.79
N VAL A 141 7.50 -4.53 10.92
CA VAL A 141 7.86 -4.23 9.53
C VAL A 141 6.92 -5.01 8.62
N VAL A 142 6.20 -4.30 7.76
CA VAL A 142 5.26 -4.88 6.81
C VAL A 142 5.69 -4.59 5.38
N PRO A 143 5.38 -5.44 4.40
CA PRO A 143 5.71 -5.17 3.00
C PRO A 143 4.95 -3.94 2.50
N VAL A 144 5.53 -3.19 1.56
CA VAL A 144 4.80 -2.20 0.76
C VAL A 144 3.94 -2.95 -0.27
N ASN A 145 2.62 -2.77 -0.21
CA ASN A 145 1.68 -3.32 -1.17
C ASN A 145 0.36 -2.51 -1.20
N GLU A 146 -0.59 -2.98 -2.00
CA GLU A 146 -1.89 -2.36 -2.26
C GLU A 146 -2.82 -2.28 -1.04
N LEU A 147 -2.51 -2.97 0.06
CA LEU A 147 -3.30 -2.95 1.30
C LEU A 147 -2.57 -2.17 2.41
N THR A 148 -1.29 -2.45 2.62
CA THR A 148 -0.54 -1.87 3.73
C THR A 148 -0.33 -0.38 3.56
N VAL A 149 -0.13 0.11 2.33
CA VAL A 149 0.08 1.53 2.05
C VAL A 149 -1.16 2.37 2.37
N PRO A 150 -2.37 2.10 1.81
CA PRO A 150 -3.55 2.88 2.14
C PRO A 150 -3.96 2.78 3.62
N ILE A 151 -3.85 1.59 4.23
CA ILE A 151 -4.19 1.40 5.65
C ILE A 151 -3.26 2.22 6.55
N LEU A 152 -1.95 2.18 6.31
CA LEU A 152 -0.99 2.89 7.14
C LEU A 152 -0.99 4.40 6.88
N GLU A 153 -1.27 4.84 5.64
CA GLU A 153 -1.48 6.26 5.33
C GLU A 153 -2.71 6.81 6.07
N ALA A 154 -3.84 6.09 6.02
CA ALA A 154 -5.05 6.47 6.74
C ALA A 154 -4.83 6.50 8.26
N ALA A 155 -4.21 5.45 8.82
CA ALA A 155 -3.91 5.37 10.25
C ALA A 155 -2.96 6.49 10.71
N MET A 156 -1.90 6.77 9.94
CA MET A 156 -0.95 7.83 10.26
C MET A 156 -1.61 9.21 10.27
N ARG A 157 -2.39 9.53 9.24
CA ARG A 157 -3.08 10.83 9.14
C ARG A 157 -4.11 11.00 10.24
N ARG A 158 -4.91 9.96 10.48
CA ARG A 158 -5.87 9.94 11.60
C ARG A 158 -5.20 10.19 12.94
N ASN A 159 -4.06 9.55 13.20
CA ASN A 159 -3.42 9.60 14.53
C ASN A 159 -2.54 10.83 14.75
N THR A 160 -1.94 11.38 13.69
CA THR A 160 -0.84 12.34 13.81
C THR A 160 -1.00 13.59 12.94
N GLY A 161 -1.99 13.63 12.05
CA GLY A 161 -2.13 14.66 11.01
C GLY A 161 -1.08 14.57 9.89
N HIS A 162 -0.12 13.65 9.98
CA HIS A 162 0.93 13.42 8.98
C HIS A 162 0.75 12.05 8.33
N GLY A 163 1.19 11.91 7.08
CA GLY A 163 1.19 10.63 6.36
C GLY A 163 2.42 9.77 6.66
N ILE A 164 2.57 8.70 5.88
CA ILE A 164 3.80 7.90 5.83
C ILE A 164 4.98 8.81 5.39
N ASP A 165 6.13 8.63 6.03
CA ASP A 165 7.37 9.29 5.65
C ASP A 165 7.97 8.61 4.40
N PHE A 166 7.76 9.23 3.24
CA PHE A 166 8.35 8.84 1.96
C PHE A 166 9.67 9.55 1.63
N SER A 167 10.24 10.32 2.56
CA SER A 167 11.43 11.14 2.30
C SER A 167 12.69 10.32 1.98
N ARG A 168 12.70 9.02 2.31
CA ARG A 168 13.83 8.13 2.05
C ARG A 168 13.75 7.52 0.66
N GLY A 169 14.80 7.76 -0.11
CA GLY A 169 15.05 7.13 -1.39
C GLY A 169 15.81 5.80 -1.29
N ASN A 170 16.28 5.29 -2.43
CA ASN A 170 17.00 4.02 -2.52
C ASN A 170 18.51 4.13 -2.20
N GLY A 171 19.00 5.33 -1.91
CA GLY A 171 20.42 5.60 -1.65
C GLY A 171 21.31 5.64 -2.90
N PHE A 172 20.71 5.56 -4.10
CA PHE A 172 21.38 5.63 -5.38
C PHE A 172 20.82 6.81 -6.19
N ASP A 173 19.85 6.54 -7.06
CA ASP A 173 19.31 7.47 -8.06
C ASP A 173 17.93 8.03 -7.69
N GLN A 174 17.23 7.43 -6.74
CA GLN A 174 15.93 7.91 -6.28
C GLN A 174 16.10 8.65 -4.95
N PRO A 175 15.81 9.96 -4.88
CA PRO A 175 16.02 10.75 -3.67
C PRO A 175 14.95 10.51 -2.59
N ASN A 176 13.77 10.02 -2.98
CA ASN A 176 12.64 9.72 -2.12
C ASN A 176 11.88 8.50 -2.63
N SER A 177 10.88 8.04 -1.89
CA SER A 177 10.02 6.91 -2.24
C SER A 177 8.62 7.32 -2.68
N ASN A 178 8.46 8.54 -3.22
CA ASN A 178 7.18 9.03 -3.73
C ASN A 178 6.60 8.16 -4.85
N PHE A 179 7.43 7.37 -5.54
CA PHE A 179 6.96 6.39 -6.51
C PHE A 179 6.07 5.29 -5.89
N ILE A 180 6.10 5.10 -4.56
CA ILE A 180 5.15 4.21 -3.88
C ILE A 180 3.75 4.84 -3.87
N ILE A 181 3.65 6.15 -3.68
CA ILE A 181 2.36 6.87 -3.71
C ILE A 181 1.72 6.73 -5.09
N ILE A 182 2.46 7.05 -6.15
CA ILE A 182 1.93 7.02 -7.52
C ILE A 182 1.53 5.60 -7.96
N ARG A 183 2.09 4.56 -7.36
CA ARG A 183 1.86 3.16 -7.72
C ARG A 183 0.75 2.50 -6.92
N TYR A 184 0.71 2.72 -5.61
CA TYR A 184 -0.14 1.95 -4.69
C TYR A 184 -1.33 2.72 -4.11
N LEU A 185 -1.36 4.05 -4.25
CA LEU A 185 -2.45 4.87 -3.72
C LEU A 185 -3.34 5.41 -4.84
N ASP A 186 -4.61 5.54 -4.52
CA ASP A 186 -5.62 6.28 -5.26
C ASP A 186 -6.37 7.16 -4.26
N SER A 187 -6.57 8.44 -4.59
CA SER A 187 -7.17 9.39 -3.65
C SER A 187 -8.59 8.97 -3.22
N SER A 188 -9.33 8.29 -4.10
CA SER A 188 -10.70 7.84 -3.82
C SER A 188 -10.83 6.87 -2.64
N PHE A 189 -9.74 6.19 -2.25
CA PHE A 189 -9.73 5.35 -1.04
C PHE A 189 -9.95 6.13 0.26
N PHE A 190 -9.78 7.45 0.24
CA PHE A 190 -9.97 8.28 1.42
C PHE A 190 -11.31 9.02 1.42
N GLU A 191 -12.17 8.75 0.43
CA GLU A 191 -13.52 9.29 0.35
C GLU A 191 -14.54 8.30 0.94
N THR A 192 -15.60 8.80 1.56
CA THR A 192 -16.77 7.97 1.93
C THR A 192 -17.72 7.77 0.75
N ALA A 193 -17.81 8.80 -0.09
CA ALA A 193 -18.47 8.83 -1.40
C ALA A 193 -17.80 9.94 -2.21
N PRO A 194 -17.97 10.02 -3.54
CA PRO A 194 -17.31 11.06 -4.35
C PRO A 194 -17.52 12.47 -3.77
N GLY A 195 -16.44 13.12 -3.35
CA GLY A 195 -16.40 14.44 -2.72
C GLY A 195 -16.89 14.51 -1.26
N VAL A 196 -17.16 13.38 -0.61
CA VAL A 196 -17.72 13.31 0.74
C VAL A 196 -16.71 12.70 1.72
N PHE A 197 -16.43 13.45 2.79
CA PHE A 197 -15.51 13.07 3.87
C PHE A 197 -16.24 13.10 5.20
N LYS A 198 -15.96 12.12 6.07
CA LYS A 198 -16.53 12.03 7.42
C LYS A 198 -15.68 12.77 8.46
N GLU A 199 -14.37 12.83 8.24
CA GLU A 199 -13.39 13.44 9.15
C GLU A 199 -12.33 14.20 8.35
N ASP A 200 -11.77 15.26 8.94
CA ASP A 200 -10.84 16.17 8.23
C ASP A 200 -9.57 15.46 7.72
N TRP A 201 -9.04 14.50 8.49
CA TRP A 201 -7.85 13.75 8.10
C TRP A 201 -8.04 12.95 6.79
N GLN A 202 -9.28 12.58 6.47
CA GLN A 202 -9.63 11.88 5.22
C GLN A 202 -9.44 12.80 4.02
N LYS A 203 -9.90 14.05 4.15
CA LYS A 203 -9.72 15.08 3.13
C LYS A 203 -8.24 15.42 2.96
N ASP A 204 -7.49 15.52 4.05
CA ASP A 204 -6.04 15.74 3.98
C ASP A 204 -5.30 14.59 3.26
N ALA A 205 -5.72 13.35 3.50
CA ALA A 205 -5.18 12.17 2.80
C ALA A 205 -5.50 12.21 1.30
N TYR A 206 -6.76 12.50 0.97
CA TYR A 206 -7.23 12.67 -0.39
C TYR A 206 -6.42 13.72 -1.15
N GLU A 207 -6.31 14.93 -0.60
CA GLU A 207 -5.62 16.05 -1.25
C GLU A 207 -4.12 15.76 -1.42
N PHE A 208 -3.49 15.12 -0.43
CA PHE A 208 -2.10 14.68 -0.54
C PHE A 208 -1.89 13.70 -1.68
N VAL A 209 -2.68 12.62 -1.77
CA VAL A 209 -2.53 11.62 -2.84
C VAL A 209 -2.86 12.23 -4.20
N LYS A 210 -3.97 12.98 -4.28
CA LYS A 210 -4.41 13.66 -5.51
C LYS A 210 -3.36 14.62 -6.07
N SER A 211 -2.58 15.27 -5.20
CA SER A 211 -1.51 16.20 -5.62
C SER A 211 -0.43 15.56 -6.51
N PHE A 212 -0.29 14.23 -6.47
CA PHE A 212 0.64 13.52 -7.34
C PHE A 212 0.12 13.35 -8.78
N GLY A 213 -1.19 13.47 -9.01
CA GLY A 213 -1.78 13.41 -10.36
C GLY A 213 -1.80 12.01 -10.99
N TYR A 214 -1.73 10.95 -10.18
CA TYR A 214 -1.71 9.55 -10.63
C TYR A 214 -2.95 8.74 -10.20
N ASP A 215 -4.05 9.40 -9.82
CA ASP A 215 -5.32 8.70 -9.61
C ASP A 215 -5.73 7.97 -10.89
N LEU A 216 -6.41 6.84 -10.74
CA LEU A 216 -6.70 5.96 -11.86
C LEU A 216 -7.55 6.65 -12.92
N GLN A 217 -8.55 7.44 -12.53
CA GLN A 217 -9.37 8.23 -13.45
C GLN A 217 -8.50 9.19 -14.29
N THR A 218 -7.61 9.92 -13.64
CA THR A 218 -6.64 10.81 -14.32
C THR A 218 -5.78 10.05 -15.33
N MET A 219 -5.31 8.85 -14.98
CA MET A 219 -4.49 8.03 -15.87
C MET A 219 -5.26 7.44 -17.06
N LEU A 220 -6.58 7.25 -16.92
CA LEU A 220 -7.47 6.79 -17.99
C LEU A 220 -7.91 7.94 -18.91
N GLY A 221 -7.64 9.19 -18.53
CA GLY A 221 -8.05 10.38 -19.29
C GLY A 221 -9.50 10.78 -19.02
N GLU A 222 -10.02 10.43 -17.84
CA GLU A 222 -11.37 10.74 -17.36
C GLU A 222 -11.38 11.94 -16.39
#